data_AF-A0A1G6SDC0-F1
#
_entry.id   AF-A0A1G6SDC0-F1
#
_cell.length_a   1.000
_cell.length_b   1.000
_cell.length_c   1.000
_cell.angle_alpha   90.00
_cell.angle_beta   90.00
_cell.angle_gamma   90.00
#
_symmetry.space_group_name_H-M   'P 1'
#
loop_
_entity.id
_entity.type
_entity.pdbx_description
1 polymer ?
#
loop_
_entity_poly.entity_id
_entity_poly.type
_entity_poly.pdbx_seq_one_letter_code
_entity_poly.pdbx_strand_id
1 'polypeptide(L)'
;MAHPDEEAEERSADSKGGPGHTVLLAVAFAVPVTKVAYTVGGGAAARDVFVGMEPANWPDVLIGMVLTDPLLASVLAVVVSRVVFALFAARGAVPVGGGVVRAFQRVALTVVNPVAMAVLVTCFFGPWWGLGTGLAAYALRKGVVVEYRTGRRRPHGRRSGSYRDDGSFRPPRGLRRAAALEQWAALVLTVFALPVLAFVAALDGQAWTSIVRCEVTEATRTESNRLIELGRKGNGVVGWNLDTEEISNGTGCTGEESLYVREPWWR
;
A
#
# COMPACT_ATOMS: atom_id res chain seq x y z
N MET A 1 -3.46 40.58 -2.19
CA MET A 1 -2.03 40.43 -2.53
C MET A 1 -1.47 39.54 -1.45
N ALA A 2 -1.29 38.26 -1.74
CA ALA A 2 -0.71 37.29 -0.81
C ALA A 2 0.80 37.56 -0.71
N HIS A 3 1.37 37.43 0.49
CA HIS A 3 2.76 37.77 0.78
C HIS A 3 3.69 36.69 0.18
N PRO A 4 4.88 37.05 -0.35
CA PRO A 4 5.82 36.08 -0.93
C PRO A 4 6.27 34.97 0.04
N ASP A 5 6.10 35.17 1.35
CA ASP A 5 6.37 34.18 2.39
C ASP A 5 5.31 33.06 2.43
N GLU A 6 4.04 33.36 2.09
CA GLU A 6 2.94 32.37 2.05
C GLU A 6 3.11 31.38 0.89
N GLU A 7 3.59 31.83 -0.28
CA GLU A 7 3.82 30.95 -1.44
C GLU A 7 5.03 30.01 -1.24
N ALA A 8 6.03 30.44 -0.46
CA ALA A 8 7.17 29.63 -0.08
C ALA A 8 6.78 28.60 1.00
N GLU A 9 5.95 29.01 1.97
CA GLU A 9 5.37 28.11 2.97
C GLU A 9 4.46 27.06 2.34
N GLU A 10 3.58 27.42 1.40
CA GLU A 10 2.71 26.48 0.68
C GLU A 10 3.52 25.44 -0.11
N ARG A 11 4.61 25.84 -0.80
CA ARG A 11 5.52 24.89 -1.49
C ARG A 11 6.33 24.04 -0.50
N SER A 12 6.66 24.58 0.68
CA SER A 12 7.31 23.81 1.74
C SER A 12 6.35 22.81 2.40
N ALA A 13 5.07 23.16 2.52
CA ALA A 13 4.02 22.33 3.09
C ALA A 13 3.65 21.18 2.12
N ASP A 14 3.61 21.47 0.83
CA ASP A 14 3.36 20.47 -0.21
C ASP A 14 4.57 19.51 -0.40
N SER A 15 5.79 19.96 -0.06
CA SER A 15 7.00 19.10 -0.06
C SER A 15 7.22 18.33 1.25
N LYS A 16 6.54 18.70 2.35
CA LYS A 16 6.61 18.01 3.66
C LYS A 16 5.63 16.85 3.83
N GLY A 17 4.90 16.49 2.78
CA GLY A 17 4.00 15.33 2.76
C GLY A 17 2.64 15.70 3.36
N GLY A 18 1.62 15.77 2.49
CA GLY A 18 0.25 16.04 2.93
C GLY A 18 -0.29 14.98 3.91
N PRO A 19 -1.45 15.22 4.54
CA PRO A 19 -2.03 14.39 5.61
C PRO A 19 -2.13 12.89 5.30
N GLY A 20 -2.22 12.51 4.01
CA GLY A 20 -2.17 11.11 3.58
C GLY A 20 -0.87 10.38 3.95
N HIS A 21 0.29 11.05 3.99
CA HIS A 21 1.56 10.42 4.37
C HIS A 21 1.58 10.06 5.85
N THR A 22 1.09 10.94 6.71
CA THR A 22 0.98 10.69 8.15
C THR A 22 0.02 9.54 8.43
N VAL A 23 -1.12 9.49 7.73
CA VAL A 23 -2.07 8.37 7.85
C VAL A 23 -1.44 7.06 7.36
N LEU A 24 -0.76 7.06 6.21
CA LEU A 24 -0.10 5.87 5.69
C LEU A 24 0.98 5.34 6.64
N LEU A 25 1.80 6.21 7.23
CA LEU A 25 2.79 5.82 8.22
C LEU A 25 2.11 5.25 9.47
N ALA A 26 1.09 5.93 10.01
CA ALA A 26 0.36 5.45 11.17
C ALA A 26 -0.26 4.06 10.93
N VAL A 27 -0.87 3.86 9.76
CA VAL A 27 -1.44 2.57 9.34
C VAL A 27 -0.36 1.51 9.18
N ALA A 28 0.75 1.82 8.53
CA ALA A 28 1.86 0.89 8.33
C ALA A 28 2.43 0.35 9.64
N PHE A 29 2.41 1.15 10.73
CA PHE A 29 2.85 0.70 12.05
C PHE A 29 1.73 0.05 12.87
N ALA A 30 0.52 0.61 12.88
CA ALA A 30 -0.57 0.13 13.72
C ALA A 30 -1.15 -1.21 13.25
N VAL A 31 -1.25 -1.41 11.93
CA VAL A 31 -1.89 -2.59 11.35
C VAL A 31 -1.14 -3.89 11.68
N PRO A 32 0.20 -3.99 11.51
CA PRO A 32 0.93 -5.20 11.86
C PRO A 32 0.81 -5.58 13.32
N VAL A 33 0.92 -4.60 14.21
CA VAL A 33 0.77 -4.81 15.66
C VAL A 33 -0.63 -5.31 15.97
N THR A 34 -1.65 -4.74 15.32
CA THR A 34 -3.04 -5.17 15.47
C THR A 34 -3.25 -6.60 14.96
N LYS A 35 -2.71 -6.93 13.78
CA LYS A 35 -2.78 -8.28 13.19
C LYS A 35 -2.16 -9.32 14.11
N VAL A 36 -0.94 -9.08 14.60
CA VAL A 36 -0.25 -10.00 15.51
C VAL A 36 -1.02 -10.12 16.82
N ALA A 37 -1.40 -8.99 17.45
CA ALA A 37 -2.11 -9.03 18.72
C ALA A 37 -3.48 -9.73 18.64
N TYR A 38 -4.21 -9.58 17.53
CA TYR A 38 -5.48 -10.26 17.34
C TYR A 38 -5.31 -11.77 17.15
N THR A 39 -4.29 -12.20 16.41
CA THR A 39 -4.06 -13.60 16.05
C THR A 39 -3.46 -14.44 17.18
N VAL A 40 -2.45 -13.92 17.88
CA VAL A 40 -1.71 -14.69 18.90
C VAL A 40 -2.12 -14.35 20.34
N GLY A 41 -2.93 -13.32 20.53
CA GLY A 41 -3.22 -12.76 21.83
C GLY A 41 -2.40 -11.49 22.09
N GLY A 42 -3.03 -10.49 22.72
CA GLY A 42 -2.37 -9.22 23.01
C GLY A 42 -1.30 -9.33 24.10
N GLY A 43 -0.63 -8.21 24.39
CA GLY A 43 0.30 -8.13 25.52
C GLY A 43 1.59 -8.93 25.29
N ALA A 44 1.87 -9.87 26.19
CA ALA A 44 3.12 -10.65 26.19
C ALA A 44 3.25 -11.54 24.95
N ALA A 45 2.18 -12.22 24.54
CA ALA A 45 2.19 -13.08 23.35
C ALA A 45 2.58 -12.32 22.08
N ALA A 46 1.98 -11.15 21.82
CA ALA A 46 2.34 -10.31 20.69
C ALA A 46 3.82 -9.86 20.74
N ARG A 47 4.32 -9.50 21.94
CA ARG A 47 5.73 -9.12 22.13
C ARG A 47 6.65 -10.29 21.82
N ASP A 48 6.34 -11.48 22.32
CA ASP A 48 7.15 -12.68 22.12
C ASP A 48 7.21 -13.03 20.64
N VAL A 49 6.10 -12.93 19.92
CA VAL A 49 6.07 -13.11 18.46
C VAL A 49 6.97 -12.11 17.73
N PHE A 50 6.91 -10.81 18.05
CA PHE A 50 7.80 -9.82 17.42
C PHE A 50 9.28 -10.06 17.72
N VAL A 51 9.60 -10.62 18.89
CA VAL A 51 10.97 -11.03 19.22
C VAL A 51 11.34 -12.30 18.46
N GLY A 52 10.44 -13.28 18.40
CA GLY A 52 10.64 -14.59 17.77
C GLY A 52 10.79 -14.51 16.25
N MET A 53 10.04 -13.62 15.60
CA MET A 53 10.19 -13.32 14.17
C MET A 53 11.43 -12.48 13.85
N GLU A 54 12.11 -11.96 14.89
CA GLU A 54 13.13 -10.92 14.82
C GLU A 54 12.55 -9.56 14.39
N PRO A 55 12.79 -8.45 15.14
CA PRO A 55 12.15 -7.17 14.87
C PRO A 55 12.38 -6.60 13.46
N ALA A 56 13.40 -7.04 12.73
CA ALA A 56 13.65 -6.61 11.35
C ALA A 56 12.61 -7.15 10.35
N ASN A 57 11.96 -8.27 10.66
CA ASN A 57 11.04 -8.97 9.77
C ASN A 57 9.58 -8.56 9.98
N TRP A 58 9.29 -7.57 10.83
CA TRP A 58 7.94 -7.02 11.01
C TRP A 58 7.21 -6.66 9.70
N PRO A 59 7.87 -6.21 8.60
CA PRO A 59 7.16 -5.92 7.35
C PRO A 59 6.53 -7.16 6.71
N ASP A 60 7.00 -8.36 7.04
CA ASP A 60 6.46 -9.62 6.54
C ASP A 60 5.00 -9.81 6.96
N VAL A 61 4.56 -9.18 8.06
CA VAL A 61 3.15 -9.15 8.46
C VAL A 61 2.31 -8.40 7.42
N LEU A 62 2.75 -7.22 6.97
CA LEU A 62 2.05 -6.46 5.94
C LEU A 62 2.06 -7.20 4.60
N ILE A 63 3.20 -7.78 4.23
CA ILE A 63 3.35 -8.55 3.01
C ILE A 63 2.38 -9.73 3.03
N GLY A 64 2.34 -10.48 4.14
CA GLY A 64 1.41 -11.55 4.39
C GLY A 64 -0.04 -11.17 4.18
N MET A 65 -0.49 -10.09 4.84
CA MET A 65 -1.84 -9.56 4.68
C MET A 65 -2.17 -9.16 3.24
N VAL A 66 -1.22 -8.57 2.53
CA VAL A 66 -1.38 -8.19 1.12
C VAL A 66 -1.39 -9.41 0.21
N LEU A 67 -0.76 -10.51 0.58
CA LEU A 67 -0.76 -11.75 -0.20
C LEU A 67 -2.01 -12.61 0.03
N THR A 68 -2.69 -12.44 1.16
CA THR A 68 -3.91 -13.21 1.49
C THR A 68 -5.20 -12.48 1.13
N ASP A 69 -5.22 -11.15 1.12
CA ASP A 69 -6.42 -10.35 0.83
C ASP A 69 -6.33 -9.66 -0.57
N PRO A 70 -7.11 -10.13 -1.57
CA PRO A 70 -7.07 -9.55 -2.92
C PRO A 70 -7.57 -8.11 -2.98
N LEU A 71 -8.53 -7.73 -2.13
CA LEU A 71 -9.13 -6.40 -2.14
C LEU A 71 -8.16 -5.38 -1.53
N LEU A 72 -7.54 -5.73 -0.40
CA LEU A 72 -6.48 -4.93 0.22
C LEU A 72 -5.31 -4.73 -0.75
N ALA A 73 -4.85 -5.81 -1.39
CA ALA A 73 -3.78 -5.76 -2.36
C ALA A 73 -4.09 -4.83 -3.54
N SER A 74 -5.30 -4.96 -4.09
CA SER A 74 -5.77 -4.15 -5.22
C SER A 74 -5.83 -2.66 -4.87
N VAL A 75 -6.42 -2.32 -3.71
CA VAL A 75 -6.51 -0.93 -3.25
C VAL A 75 -5.13 -0.35 -2.96
N LEU A 76 -4.27 -1.09 -2.28
CA LEU A 76 -2.89 -0.68 -2.02
C LEU A 76 -2.12 -0.44 -3.32
N ALA A 77 -2.25 -1.33 -4.30
CA ALA A 77 -1.60 -1.21 -5.61
C ALA A 77 -2.05 0.06 -6.35
N VAL A 78 -3.33 0.41 -6.28
CA VAL A 78 -3.86 1.69 -6.82
C VAL A 78 -3.26 2.89 -6.09
N VAL A 79 -3.23 2.87 -4.74
CA VAL A 79 -2.68 3.96 -3.92
C VAL A 79 -1.18 4.15 -4.17
N VAL A 80 -0.39 3.09 -4.12
CA VAL A 80 1.05 3.11 -4.43
C VAL A 80 1.26 3.63 -5.84
N SER A 81 0.44 3.16 -6.79
CA SER A 81 0.55 3.63 -8.17
C SER A 81 0.36 5.14 -8.31
N ARG A 82 -0.58 5.71 -7.55
CA ARG A 82 -0.78 7.16 -7.50
C ARG A 82 0.38 7.87 -6.82
N VAL A 83 0.80 7.44 -5.63
CA VAL A 83 1.83 8.09 -4.83
C VAL A 83 3.15 8.15 -5.59
N VAL A 84 3.56 7.05 -6.21
CA VAL A 84 4.77 6.98 -7.04
C VAL A 84 4.69 8.00 -8.18
N PHE A 85 3.56 8.07 -8.87
CA PHE A 85 3.36 9.06 -9.94
C PHE A 85 3.43 10.50 -9.43
N ALA A 86 2.77 10.81 -8.31
CA ALA A 86 2.78 12.12 -7.70
C ALA A 86 4.19 12.55 -7.29
N LEU A 87 4.98 11.64 -6.71
CA LEU A 87 6.38 11.86 -6.36
C LEU A 87 7.26 12.15 -7.59
N PHE A 88 7.13 11.36 -8.66
CA PHE A 88 7.87 11.62 -9.90
C PHE A 88 7.44 12.93 -10.58
N ALA A 89 6.15 13.26 -10.53
CA ALA A 89 5.63 14.54 -11.02
C ALA A 89 6.17 15.73 -10.20
N ALA A 90 6.26 15.60 -8.87
CA ALA A 90 6.82 16.62 -7.98
C ALA A 90 8.33 16.81 -8.18
N ARG A 91 9.07 15.72 -8.47
CA ARG A 91 10.51 15.76 -8.79
C ARG A 91 10.85 16.27 -10.19
N GLY A 92 9.84 16.72 -10.96
CA GLY A 92 10.06 17.29 -12.30
C GLY A 92 10.41 16.27 -13.39
N ALA A 93 10.24 14.97 -13.12
CA ALA A 93 10.55 13.89 -14.08
C ALA A 93 9.51 13.76 -15.21
N VAL A 94 8.43 14.55 -15.19
CA VAL A 94 7.41 14.57 -16.24
C VAL A 94 7.75 15.68 -17.25
N PRO A 95 8.16 15.34 -18.49
CA PRO A 95 8.60 16.33 -19.46
C PRO A 95 7.44 17.25 -19.88
N VAL A 96 7.61 18.55 -19.69
CA VAL A 96 6.61 19.60 -19.97
C VAL A 96 6.73 20.23 -21.38
N GLY A 97 7.63 19.73 -22.24
CA GLY A 97 7.86 20.25 -23.60
C GLY A 97 7.09 19.55 -24.72
N GLY A 98 6.89 20.23 -25.85
CA GLY A 98 6.31 19.68 -27.07
C GLY A 98 7.24 18.70 -27.81
N GLY A 99 6.65 17.76 -28.57
CA GLY A 99 7.36 16.75 -29.37
C GLY A 99 6.80 15.33 -29.20
N VAL A 100 6.73 14.57 -30.30
CA VAL A 100 6.15 13.20 -30.35
C VAL A 100 6.84 12.24 -29.37
N VAL A 101 8.17 12.30 -29.28
CA VAL A 101 8.97 11.46 -28.35
C VAL A 101 8.65 11.76 -26.88
N ARG A 102 8.48 13.04 -26.52
CA ARG A 102 8.13 13.46 -25.14
C ARG A 102 6.66 13.19 -24.80
N ALA A 103 5.79 13.13 -25.81
CA ALA A 103 4.41 12.67 -25.65
C ALA A 103 4.38 11.16 -25.40
N PHE A 104 5.16 10.39 -26.15
CA PHE A 104 5.31 8.95 -25.95
C PHE A 104 5.88 8.62 -24.57
N GLN A 105 6.95 9.30 -24.13
CA GLN A 105 7.50 9.12 -22.78
C GLN A 105 6.48 9.42 -21.68
N ARG A 106 5.65 10.46 -21.83
CA ARG A 106 4.56 10.75 -20.89
C ARG A 106 3.52 9.65 -20.86
N VAL A 107 3.08 9.18 -22.03
CA VAL A 107 2.12 8.08 -22.13
C VAL A 107 2.70 6.81 -21.49
N ALA A 108 3.95 6.49 -21.79
CA ALA A 108 4.66 5.35 -21.19
C ALA A 108 4.71 5.46 -19.66
N LEU A 109 5.13 6.59 -19.09
CA LEU A 109 5.16 6.79 -17.64
C LEU A 109 3.76 6.72 -16.99
N THR A 110 2.72 7.16 -17.70
CA THR A 110 1.35 7.07 -17.21
C THR A 110 0.78 5.65 -17.23
N VAL A 111 1.23 4.79 -18.16
CA VAL A 111 0.66 3.45 -18.39
C VAL A 111 1.47 2.34 -17.72
N VAL A 112 2.80 2.45 -17.70
CA VAL A 112 3.69 1.38 -17.22
C VAL A 112 3.39 1.00 -15.77
N ASN A 113 3.18 1.97 -14.90
CA ASN A 113 3.02 1.68 -13.48
C ASN A 113 1.65 1.03 -13.11
N PRO A 114 0.49 1.44 -13.69
CA PRO A 114 -0.75 0.69 -13.57
C PRO A 114 -0.66 -0.72 -14.14
N VAL A 115 0.02 -0.89 -15.28
CA VAL A 115 0.21 -2.21 -15.89
C VAL A 115 1.06 -3.10 -14.99
N ALA A 116 2.17 -2.59 -14.46
CA ALA A 116 3.01 -3.34 -13.52
C ALA A 116 2.22 -3.80 -12.29
N MET A 117 1.44 -2.89 -11.69
CA MET A 117 0.57 -3.22 -10.55
C MET A 117 -0.53 -4.23 -10.91
N ALA A 118 -1.14 -4.10 -12.09
CA ALA A 118 -2.13 -5.04 -12.59
C ALA A 118 -1.54 -6.45 -12.80
N VAL A 119 -0.32 -6.53 -13.33
CA VAL A 119 0.41 -7.80 -13.51
C VAL A 119 0.69 -8.44 -12.15
N LEU A 120 1.18 -7.67 -11.17
CA LEU A 120 1.41 -8.19 -9.82
C LEU A 120 0.13 -8.78 -9.22
N VAL A 121 -0.98 -8.01 -9.22
CA VAL A 121 -2.27 -8.50 -8.69
C VAL A 121 -2.79 -9.70 -9.50
N THR A 122 -2.56 -9.74 -10.82
CA THR A 122 -2.91 -10.90 -11.66
C THR A 122 -2.17 -12.16 -11.24
N CYS A 123 -0.87 -12.05 -10.94
CA CYS A 123 -0.05 -13.19 -10.56
C CYS A 123 -0.49 -13.82 -9.24
N PHE A 124 -0.95 -13.02 -8.27
CA PHE A 124 -1.35 -13.52 -6.95
C PHE A 124 -2.84 -13.89 -6.86
N PHE A 125 -3.71 -13.12 -7.50
CA PHE A 125 -5.17 -13.20 -7.29
C PHE A 125 -5.97 -13.51 -8.56
N GLY A 126 -5.30 -13.65 -9.70
CA GLY A 126 -5.91 -13.98 -10.97
C GLY A 126 -6.32 -12.78 -11.83
N PRO A 127 -6.70 -13.05 -13.09
CA PRO A 127 -6.79 -12.05 -14.15
C PRO A 127 -7.86 -10.97 -13.91
N TRP A 128 -8.97 -11.32 -13.25
CA TRP A 128 -10.06 -10.37 -13.02
C TRP A 128 -9.70 -9.28 -11.99
N TRP A 129 -8.99 -9.65 -10.92
CA TRP A 129 -8.49 -8.71 -9.92
C TRP A 129 -7.44 -7.78 -10.50
N GLY A 130 -6.52 -8.33 -11.29
CA GLY A 130 -5.51 -7.54 -11.99
C GLY A 130 -6.13 -6.56 -12.99
N LEU A 131 -7.11 -7.01 -13.78
CA LEU A 131 -7.83 -6.15 -14.73
C LEU A 131 -8.58 -5.02 -14.01
N GLY A 132 -9.31 -5.33 -12.94
CA GLY A 132 -10.01 -4.33 -12.12
C GLY A 132 -9.05 -3.30 -11.54
N THR A 133 -7.92 -3.75 -10.97
CA THR A 133 -6.87 -2.90 -10.40
C THR A 133 -6.25 -1.99 -11.46
N GLY A 134 -5.91 -2.55 -12.62
CA GLY A 134 -5.31 -1.81 -13.73
C GLY A 134 -6.25 -0.73 -14.26
N LEU A 135 -7.53 -1.06 -14.45
CA LEU A 135 -8.55 -0.11 -14.89
C LEU A 135 -8.79 0.99 -13.85
N ALA A 136 -8.88 0.66 -12.56
CA ALA A 136 -9.04 1.64 -11.49
C ALA A 136 -7.84 2.59 -11.41
N ALA A 137 -6.61 2.05 -11.41
CA ALA A 137 -5.38 2.84 -11.40
C ALA A 137 -5.26 3.71 -12.66
N TYR A 138 -5.65 3.20 -13.82
CA TYR A 138 -5.64 3.95 -15.07
C TYR A 138 -6.70 5.07 -15.10
N ALA A 139 -7.92 4.80 -14.61
CA ALA A 139 -8.99 5.78 -14.53
C ALA A 139 -8.62 6.95 -13.61
N LEU A 140 -8.08 6.65 -12.42
CA LEU A 140 -7.58 7.67 -11.49
C LEU A 140 -6.43 8.50 -12.11
N ARG A 141 -5.64 7.94 -13.02
CA ARG A 141 -4.58 8.68 -13.74
C ARG A 141 -5.09 9.48 -14.93
N LYS A 142 -6.14 9.02 -15.61
CA LYS A 142 -6.77 9.77 -16.72
C LYS A 142 -7.36 11.10 -16.24
N GLY A 143 -7.84 11.17 -14.99
CA GLY A 143 -8.20 12.44 -14.34
C GLY A 143 -7.04 13.47 -14.37
N VAL A 144 -5.81 13.01 -14.08
CA VAL A 144 -4.59 13.82 -14.02
C VAL A 144 -4.06 14.26 -15.39
N VAL A 145 -4.18 13.43 -16.43
CA VAL A 145 -3.67 13.79 -17.77
C VAL A 145 -4.49 14.92 -18.40
N VAL A 146 -5.79 15.00 -18.06
CA VAL A 146 -6.64 16.13 -18.46
C VAL A 146 -6.22 17.42 -17.74
N GLU A 147 -5.69 17.32 -16.52
CA GLU A 147 -5.14 18.45 -15.76
C GLU A 147 -3.82 19.00 -16.34
N TYR A 148 -2.91 18.14 -16.78
CA TYR A 148 -1.67 18.58 -17.45
C TYR A 148 -1.93 19.21 -18.83
N ARG A 149 -2.98 18.77 -19.54
CA ARG A 149 -3.42 19.37 -20.81
C ARG A 149 -4.10 20.73 -20.63
N THR A 150 -4.55 21.05 -19.42
CA THR A 150 -5.27 22.30 -19.09
C THR A 150 -4.43 23.33 -18.33
N GLY A 151 -3.13 23.09 -18.18
CA GLY A 151 -2.14 24.15 -17.93
C GLY A 151 -2.06 24.69 -16.50
N ARG A 152 -2.45 23.91 -15.47
CA ARG A 152 -2.40 24.40 -14.07
C ARG A 152 -1.07 24.17 -13.34
N ARG A 153 -0.15 23.36 -13.86
CA ARG A 153 1.26 23.30 -13.40
C ARG A 153 2.18 23.98 -14.40
N ARG A 154 2.13 25.31 -14.48
CA ARG A 154 3.23 26.10 -15.07
C ARG A 154 4.31 26.27 -13.99
N PRO A 155 5.57 25.87 -14.23
CA PRO A 155 6.66 26.39 -13.42
C PRO A 155 6.67 27.91 -13.63
N HIS A 156 6.38 28.67 -12.57
CA HIS A 156 6.53 30.12 -12.60
C HIS A 156 8.02 30.43 -12.57
N GLY A 157 8.66 30.34 -13.73
CA GLY A 157 10.07 30.61 -13.94
C GLY A 157 10.28 31.59 -15.08
N ARG A 158 10.61 32.84 -14.69
CA ARG A 158 11.16 33.96 -15.47
C ARG A 158 10.29 34.63 -16.55
N ARG A 159 9.74 35.78 -16.16
CA ARG A 159 9.40 36.90 -17.04
C ARG A 159 10.66 37.39 -17.78
N SER A 160 10.66 37.27 -19.10
CA SER A 160 11.24 38.28 -20.00
C SER A 160 10.69 38.07 -21.41
N GLY A 161 10.02 39.09 -21.97
CA GLY A 161 9.77 39.19 -23.41
C GLY A 161 8.32 38.98 -23.85
N SER A 162 7.60 40.10 -23.98
CA SER A 162 6.53 40.37 -24.96
C SER A 162 5.81 39.18 -25.62
N TYR A 163 4.61 38.85 -25.14
CA TYR A 163 3.56 38.28 -25.98
C TYR A 163 2.23 38.96 -25.69
N ARG A 164 1.59 39.40 -26.78
CA ARG A 164 0.23 39.93 -26.85
C ARG A 164 -0.74 39.05 -26.06
N ASP A 165 -1.67 39.73 -25.43
CA ASP A 165 -2.91 39.20 -24.86
C ASP A 165 -3.61 38.29 -25.88
N ASP A 166 -3.74 37.01 -25.56
CA ASP A 166 -4.69 36.12 -26.20
C ASP A 166 -5.03 34.93 -25.29
N GLY A 167 -6.28 34.90 -24.84
CA GLY A 167 -6.92 33.71 -24.27
C GLY A 167 -6.66 33.46 -22.79
N SER A 168 -7.47 34.09 -21.94
CA SER A 168 -7.75 33.55 -20.60
C SER A 168 -8.42 32.17 -20.73
N PHE A 169 -7.62 31.12 -20.91
CA PHE A 169 -8.09 29.74 -20.94
C PHE A 169 -8.64 29.38 -19.55
N ARG A 170 -9.95 29.60 -19.37
CA ARG A 170 -10.69 29.14 -18.21
C ARG A 170 -11.06 27.68 -18.49
N PRO A 171 -10.49 26.69 -17.78
CA PRO A 171 -10.84 25.30 -18.03
C PRO A 171 -12.35 25.10 -17.80
N PRO A 172 -13.06 24.38 -18.70
CA PRO A 172 -14.50 24.21 -18.61
C PRO A 172 -14.92 23.56 -17.28
N ARG A 173 -16.09 23.98 -16.76
CA ARG A 173 -16.57 23.60 -15.41
C ARG A 173 -16.63 22.09 -15.17
N GLY A 174 -16.88 21.28 -16.20
CA GLY A 174 -16.88 19.81 -16.11
C GLY A 174 -15.50 19.23 -15.77
N LEU A 175 -14.43 19.82 -16.28
CA LEU A 175 -13.06 19.35 -16.03
C LEU A 175 -12.56 19.68 -14.62
N ARG A 176 -12.99 20.82 -14.07
CA ARG A 176 -12.72 21.16 -12.65
C ARG A 176 -13.44 20.21 -11.69
N ARG A 177 -14.67 19.81 -12.02
CA ARG A 177 -15.42 18.81 -11.24
C ARG A 177 -14.76 17.44 -11.31
N ALA A 178 -14.28 17.02 -12.49
CA ALA A 178 -13.57 15.76 -12.64
C ALA A 178 -12.27 15.70 -11.82
N ALA A 179 -11.47 16.78 -11.79
CA ALA A 179 -10.26 16.85 -10.98
C ALA A 179 -10.57 16.86 -9.46
N ALA A 180 -11.61 17.59 -9.04
CA ALA A 180 -12.06 17.58 -7.65
C ALA A 180 -12.57 16.18 -7.22
N LEU A 181 -13.30 15.49 -8.11
CA LEU A 181 -13.75 14.11 -7.88
C LEU A 181 -12.58 13.14 -7.80
N GLU A 182 -11.54 13.30 -8.62
CA GLU A 182 -10.34 12.46 -8.57
C GLU A 182 -9.56 12.66 -7.26
N GLN A 183 -9.32 13.91 -6.87
CA GLN A 183 -8.63 14.22 -5.63
C GLN A 183 -9.44 13.74 -4.41
N TRP A 184 -10.76 13.85 -4.47
CA TRP A 184 -11.65 13.30 -3.46
C TRP A 184 -11.61 11.77 -3.43
N ALA A 185 -11.73 11.11 -4.59
CA ALA A 185 -11.67 9.64 -4.70
C ALA A 185 -10.33 9.10 -4.18
N ALA A 186 -9.23 9.76 -4.50
CA ALA A 186 -7.93 9.38 -3.99
C ALA A 186 -7.79 9.61 -2.48
N LEU A 187 -8.31 10.73 -1.98
CA LEU A 187 -8.33 11.00 -0.54
C LEU A 187 -9.16 9.94 0.19
N VAL A 188 -10.36 9.63 -0.31
CA VAL A 188 -11.19 8.54 0.21
C VAL A 188 -10.44 7.21 0.17
N LEU A 189 -9.76 6.90 -0.93
CA LEU A 189 -9.03 5.64 -1.06
C LEU A 189 -7.87 5.54 -0.06
N THR A 190 -7.10 6.62 0.14
CA THR A 190 -5.89 6.61 0.98
C THR A 190 -6.18 6.85 2.47
N VAL A 191 -7.12 7.74 2.78
CA VAL A 191 -7.41 8.18 4.16
C VAL A 191 -8.54 7.37 4.80
N PHE A 192 -9.39 6.72 4.01
CA PHE A 192 -10.54 5.97 4.52
C PHE A 192 -10.52 4.50 4.10
N ALA A 193 -10.60 4.20 2.80
CA ALA A 193 -10.77 2.82 2.33
C ALA A 193 -9.56 1.93 2.68
N LEU A 194 -8.34 2.38 2.41
CA LEU A 194 -7.13 1.62 2.71
C LEU A 194 -6.96 1.34 4.22
N PRO A 195 -7.07 2.33 5.13
CA PRO A 195 -7.05 2.06 6.56
C PRO A 195 -8.13 1.08 7.00
N VAL A 196 -9.38 1.28 6.58
CA VAL A 196 -10.50 0.40 6.95
C VAL A 196 -10.25 -1.04 6.48
N LEU A 197 -9.86 -1.23 5.22
CA LEU A 197 -9.55 -2.55 4.68
C LEU A 197 -8.37 -3.20 5.41
N ALA A 198 -7.33 -2.43 5.73
CA ALA A 198 -6.18 -2.95 6.45
C ALA A 198 -6.54 -3.40 7.87
N PHE A 199 -7.42 -2.68 8.58
CA PHE A 199 -7.92 -3.10 9.88
C PHE A 199 -8.87 -4.30 9.79
N VAL A 200 -9.72 -4.36 8.77
CA VAL A 200 -10.58 -5.55 8.54
C VAL A 200 -9.71 -6.78 8.30
N ALA A 201 -8.70 -6.69 7.44
CA ALA A 201 -7.73 -7.76 7.19
C ALA A 201 -6.85 -8.06 8.42
N ALA A 202 -6.64 -7.08 9.31
CA ALA A 202 -5.92 -7.31 10.57
C ALA A 202 -6.72 -8.16 11.56
N LEU A 203 -8.05 -8.10 11.48
CA LEU A 203 -8.97 -8.70 12.44
C LEU A 203 -9.75 -9.90 11.85
N ASP A 204 -9.24 -10.46 10.75
CA ASP A 204 -9.87 -11.57 10.01
C ASP A 204 -9.70 -12.96 10.65
N GLY A 205 -8.90 -13.05 11.72
CA GLY A 205 -8.59 -14.31 12.40
C GLY A 205 -7.62 -15.22 11.64
N GLN A 206 -7.09 -14.80 10.50
CA GLN A 206 -6.06 -15.52 9.75
C GLN A 206 -4.66 -15.12 10.22
N ALA A 207 -3.72 -16.07 10.22
CA ALA A 207 -2.30 -15.76 10.36
C ALA A 207 -1.81 -14.96 9.14
N TRP A 208 -0.78 -14.12 9.35
CA TRP A 208 -0.13 -13.38 8.24
C TRP A 208 0.85 -14.26 7.45
N THR A 209 1.18 -15.43 7.95
CA THR A 209 2.17 -16.36 7.39
C THR A 209 1.65 -17.79 7.47
N SER A 210 2.38 -18.73 6.89
CA SER A 210 2.03 -20.16 6.90
C SER A 210 1.80 -20.68 8.30
N ILE A 211 0.75 -21.50 8.44
CA ILE A 211 0.58 -22.39 9.57
C ILE A 211 1.20 -23.72 9.18
N VAL A 212 2.04 -24.26 10.06
CA VAL A 212 2.68 -25.56 9.87
C VAL A 212 2.36 -26.46 11.05
N ARG A 213 2.19 -27.75 10.78
CA ARG A 213 2.11 -28.78 11.81
C ARG A 213 3.48 -29.42 11.95
N CYS A 214 4.09 -29.30 13.12
CA CYS A 214 5.42 -29.82 13.39
C CYS A 214 5.42 -30.77 14.60
N GLU A 215 6.47 -31.58 14.69
CA GLU A 215 6.83 -32.28 15.91
C GLU A 215 7.59 -31.31 16.82
N VAL A 216 7.03 -31.05 17.99
CA VAL A 216 7.62 -30.21 19.04
C VAL A 216 8.03 -31.13 20.18
N THR A 217 9.32 -31.11 20.52
CA THR A 217 9.82 -31.88 21.66
C THR A 217 9.92 -30.97 22.87
N GLU A 218 9.07 -31.24 23.86
CA GLU A 218 9.11 -30.57 25.15
C GLU A 218 9.60 -31.55 26.21
N ALA A 219 10.79 -31.26 26.76
CA ALA A 219 11.54 -32.13 27.65
C ALA A 219 11.74 -33.56 27.08
N THR A 220 10.86 -34.51 27.43
CA THR A 220 10.93 -35.92 27.02
C THR A 220 9.76 -36.37 26.15
N ARG A 221 8.79 -35.49 25.88
CA ARG A 221 7.62 -35.79 25.03
C ARG A 221 7.74 -35.06 23.72
N THR A 222 7.47 -35.78 22.64
CA THR A 222 7.34 -35.21 21.30
C THR A 222 5.87 -35.26 20.94
N GLU A 223 5.27 -34.09 20.75
CA GLU A 223 3.87 -33.95 20.36
C GLU A 223 3.77 -33.23 19.02
N SER A 224 2.65 -33.46 18.31
CA SER A 224 2.38 -32.81 17.03
C SER A 224 1.54 -31.57 17.28
N ASN A 225 2.15 -30.40 17.07
CA ASN A 225 1.54 -29.11 17.39
C ASN A 225 1.41 -28.23 16.14
N ARG A 226 0.44 -27.32 16.17
CA ARG A 226 0.24 -26.32 15.13
C ARG A 226 1.01 -25.05 15.47
N LEU A 227 1.79 -24.55 14.52
CA LEU A 227 2.67 -23.41 14.69
C LEU A 227 2.43 -22.37 13.60
N ILE A 228 2.35 -21.10 13.98
CA ILE A 228 2.53 -19.99 13.03
C ILE A 228 4.02 -19.84 12.77
N GLU A 229 4.46 -20.02 11.52
CA GLU A 229 5.88 -19.96 11.16
C GLU A 229 6.44 -18.54 11.31
N LEU A 230 7.28 -18.31 12.33
CA LEU A 230 7.93 -17.01 12.58
C LEU A 230 9.28 -16.91 11.88
N GLY A 231 9.95 -18.04 11.68
CA GLY A 231 11.20 -18.12 10.97
C GLY A 231 11.70 -19.55 10.82
N ARG A 232 12.67 -19.74 9.92
CA ARG A 232 13.29 -21.05 9.67
C ARG A 232 14.77 -20.98 9.99
N LYS A 233 15.25 -21.90 10.83
CA LYS A 233 16.67 -22.02 11.20
C LYS A 233 17.11 -23.45 10.94
N GLY A 234 17.91 -23.66 9.90
CA GLY A 234 18.33 -24.99 9.46
C GLY A 234 17.15 -25.82 8.95
N ASN A 235 17.01 -27.04 9.47
CA ASN A 235 15.90 -27.95 9.19
C ASN A 235 14.69 -27.77 10.14
N GLY A 236 14.79 -26.85 11.11
CA GLY A 236 13.73 -26.56 12.07
C GLY A 236 12.96 -25.27 11.75
N VAL A 237 11.73 -25.19 12.27
CA VAL A 237 10.89 -24.00 12.23
C VAL A 237 10.77 -23.44 13.64
N VAL A 238 11.02 -22.14 13.78
CA VAL A 238 10.65 -21.39 14.99
C VAL A 238 9.26 -20.85 14.76
N GLY A 239 8.31 -21.19 15.62
CA GLY A 239 6.93 -20.81 15.44
C GLY A 239 6.23 -20.48 16.74
N TRP A 240 5.14 -19.74 16.64
CA TRP A 240 4.21 -19.53 17.74
C TRP A 240 3.27 -20.74 17.83
N ASN A 241 3.34 -21.49 18.92
CA ASN A 241 2.55 -22.69 19.16
C ASN A 241 1.13 -22.31 19.55
N LEU A 242 0.16 -22.74 18.73
CA LEU A 242 -1.25 -22.40 18.93
C LEU A 242 -1.88 -23.19 20.08
N ASP A 243 -1.30 -24.32 20.45
CA ASP A 243 -1.83 -25.23 21.47
C ASP A 243 -1.31 -24.86 22.86
N THR A 244 -0.05 -24.42 22.96
CA THR A 244 0.59 -24.05 24.25
C THR A 244 0.71 -22.54 24.46
N GLU A 245 0.42 -21.71 23.46
CA GLU A 245 0.56 -20.25 23.50
C GLU A 245 1.99 -19.77 23.86
N GLU A 246 3.01 -20.45 23.31
CA GLU A 246 4.43 -20.12 23.52
C GLU A 246 5.25 -20.25 22.22
N ILE A 247 6.46 -19.70 22.20
CA ILE A 247 7.40 -19.93 21.09
C ILE A 247 7.98 -21.34 21.21
N SER A 248 7.86 -22.14 20.15
CA SER A 248 8.43 -23.48 20.10
C SER A 248 9.29 -23.71 18.86
N ASN A 249 10.23 -24.63 18.97
CA ASN A 249 11.03 -25.12 17.85
C ASN A 249 10.43 -26.44 17.36
N GLY A 250 9.92 -26.43 16.13
CA GLY A 250 9.35 -27.60 15.48
C GLY A 250 10.30 -28.23 14.46
N THR A 251 10.24 -29.56 14.34
CA THR A 251 10.89 -30.33 13.28
C THR A 251 9.87 -31.16 12.50
N GLY A 252 10.22 -31.67 11.32
CA GLY A 252 9.31 -32.50 10.52
C GLY A 252 8.05 -31.77 10.06
N CYS A 253 8.14 -30.44 9.89
CA CYS A 253 6.99 -29.58 9.66
C CYS A 253 6.32 -29.81 8.29
N THR A 254 5.00 -29.87 8.29
CA THR A 254 4.15 -29.91 7.09
C THR A 254 3.23 -28.70 7.06
N GLY A 255 3.03 -28.10 5.88
CA GLY A 255 2.16 -26.92 5.74
C GLY A 255 0.68 -27.28 5.89
N GLU A 256 -0.05 -26.48 6.64
CA GLU A 256 -1.51 -26.54 6.67
C GLU A 256 -2.11 -25.62 5.60
N GLU A 257 -3.17 -26.08 4.93
CA GLU A 257 -3.85 -25.29 3.90
C GLU A 257 -4.66 -24.11 4.47
N SER A 258 -5.10 -24.23 5.73
CA SER A 258 -5.87 -23.19 6.40
C SER A 258 -4.95 -22.25 7.17
N LEU A 259 -5.12 -20.95 6.95
CA LEU A 259 -4.47 -19.89 7.72
C LEU A 259 -5.32 -19.44 8.92
N TYR A 260 -6.51 -20.01 9.14
CA TYR A 260 -7.38 -19.57 10.24
C TYR A 260 -6.88 -20.06 11.59
N VAL A 261 -6.73 -19.10 12.51
CA VAL A 261 -6.31 -19.29 13.90
C VAL A 261 -7.46 -18.97 14.85
N ARG A 262 -8.27 -17.95 14.52
CA ARG A 262 -9.39 -17.48 15.33
C ARG A 262 -10.58 -17.13 14.45
N GLU A 263 -11.73 -16.93 15.08
CA GLU A 263 -12.90 -16.36 14.39
C GLU A 263 -12.65 -14.89 14.04
N PRO A 264 -13.11 -14.42 12.88
CA PRO A 264 -13.04 -13.01 12.52
C PRO A 264 -13.94 -12.19 13.44
N TRP A 265 -13.57 -10.94 13.73
CA TRP A 265 -14.29 -10.10 14.71
C TRP A 265 -15.75 -9.79 14.34
N TRP A 266 -16.12 -9.97 13.07
CA TRP A 266 -17.46 -9.69 12.55
C TRP A 266 -18.40 -10.91 12.56
N ARG A 267 -17.96 -12.04 13.09
CA ARG A 267 -18.80 -13.22 13.36
C ARG A 267 -19.07 -13.33 14.85
#